data_AF-A0A3P6PT22-F1
#
_entry.id   AF-A0A3P6PT22-F1
#
_cell.length_a   1.000
_cell.length_b   1.000
_cell.length_c   1.000
_cell.angle_alpha   90.00
_cell.angle_beta   90.00
_cell.angle_gamma   90.00
#
_symmetry.space_group_name_H-M   'P 1'
#
loop_
_entity.id
_entity.type
_entity.pdbx_description
1 polymer ?
#
loop_
_entity_poly.entity_id
_entity_poly.type
_entity_poly.pdbx_seq_one_letter_code
_entity_poly.pdbx_strand_id
1 'polypeptide(L)'
;MSELLNYEFSEARRRFDGAPQVLYCHKDPPRELAGTDALSGENIAYITFVLSPRHIDEKHRAKTIDLIHTLRTYLHYHIKCMKAYMQMRMRAKTSEFLKVLNRAHREANNSVVVTVDQSVGFATGSSSAK
;
A
#
# COMPACT_ATOMS: atom_id res chain seq x y z
N MET A 1 5.23 -6.79 7.18
CA MET A 1 5.30 -6.45 5.73
C MET A 1 6.67 -6.83 5.15
N SER A 2 7.78 -6.45 5.79
CA SER A 2 9.12 -6.96 5.46
C SER A 2 9.20 -8.49 5.50
N GLU A 3 8.61 -9.12 6.52
CA GLU A 3 8.57 -10.59 6.65
C GLU A 3 7.88 -11.29 5.47
N LEU A 4 6.74 -10.76 5.00
CA LEU A 4 6.04 -11.32 3.83
C LEU A 4 6.87 -11.22 2.55
N LEU A 5 7.60 -10.12 2.37
CA LEU A 5 8.47 -9.91 1.22
C LEU A 5 9.65 -10.90 1.25
N ASN A 6 10.24 -11.11 2.44
CA ASN A 6 11.31 -12.08 2.63
C ASN A 6 10.84 -13.53 2.48
N TYR A 7 9.62 -13.84 2.93
CA TYR A 7 8.98 -15.14 2.70
C TYR A 7 8.81 -15.41 1.20
N GLU A 8 8.24 -14.47 0.44
CA GLU A 8 8.14 -14.56 -1.02
C GLU A 8 9.51 -14.74 -1.69
N PHE A 9 10.56 -14.13 -1.13
CA PHE A 9 11.93 -14.31 -1.59
C PHE A 9 12.47 -15.72 -1.34
N SER A 10 12.14 -16.33 -0.20
CA SER A 10 12.48 -17.73 0.09
C SER A 10 11.73 -18.72 -0.81
N GLU A 11 10.52 -18.37 -1.25
CA GLU A 11 9.72 -19.15 -2.19
C GLU A 11 10.05 -18.88 -3.66
N ALA A 12 10.96 -17.94 -3.97
CA ALA A 12 11.30 -17.57 -5.34
C ALA A 12 11.74 -18.77 -6.20
N ARG A 13 12.36 -19.78 -5.58
CA ARG A 13 12.80 -21.01 -6.26
C ARG A 13 11.64 -21.88 -6.76
N ARG A 14 10.44 -21.78 -6.16
CA ARG A 14 9.23 -22.46 -6.67
C ARG A 14 8.80 -21.90 -8.03
N ARG A 15 9.10 -20.62 -8.30
CA ARG A 15 8.76 -19.96 -9.56
C ARG A 15 9.93 -19.99 -10.55
N PHE A 16 11.16 -20.07 -10.05
CA PHE A 16 12.38 -20.07 -10.86
C PHE A 16 13.35 -21.15 -10.38
N ASP A 17 13.36 -22.30 -11.05
CA ASP A 17 14.26 -23.42 -10.73
C ASP A 17 15.75 -23.05 -10.79
N GLY A 18 16.09 -22.07 -11.64
CA GLY A 18 17.45 -21.56 -11.80
C GLY A 18 17.84 -20.44 -10.84
N ALA A 19 16.99 -20.06 -9.87
CA ALA A 19 17.29 -19.01 -8.91
C ALA A 19 18.09 -19.55 -7.70
N PRO A 20 18.94 -18.72 -7.08
CA PRO A 20 19.63 -19.10 -5.86
C PRO A 20 18.63 -19.36 -4.73
N GLN A 21 18.95 -20.33 -3.86
CA GLN A 21 18.12 -20.59 -2.69
C GLN A 21 18.35 -19.52 -1.64
N VAL A 22 17.26 -19.04 -1.04
CA VAL A 22 17.29 -18.00 -0.02
C VAL A 22 16.69 -18.54 1.26
N LEU A 23 17.45 -18.46 2.35
CA LEU A 23 17.02 -18.82 3.69
C LEU A 23 16.82 -17.54 4.51
N TYR A 24 15.80 -17.54 5.34
CA TYR A 24 15.45 -16.41 6.19
C TYR A 24 15.42 -16.86 7.64
N CYS A 25 16.22 -16.21 8.48
CA CYS A 25 16.22 -16.40 9.93
C CYS A 25 15.91 -15.07 10.61
N HIS A 26 14.94 -15.08 11.50
CA HIS A 26 14.54 -13.91 12.27
C HIS A 26 15.11 -14.00 13.69
N LYS A 27 15.54 -12.86 14.25
CA LYS A 27 16.05 -12.67 15.62
C LYS A 27 17.38 -13.33 15.94
N ASP A 28 17.56 -14.58 15.53
CA ASP A 28 18.73 -15.38 15.87
C ASP A 28 19.66 -15.55 14.66
N PRO A 29 20.98 -15.47 14.89
CA PRO A 29 21.95 -15.74 13.84
C PRO A 29 21.90 -17.21 13.41
N PRO A 30 22.10 -17.49 12.11
CA PRO A 30 22.31 -18.84 11.62
C PRO A 30 23.47 -19.53 12.35
N ARG A 31 23.38 -20.86 12.50
CA ARG A 31 24.36 -21.65 13.25
C ARG A 31 25.79 -21.52 12.69
N GLU A 32 25.91 -21.21 11.40
CA GLU A 32 27.17 -20.93 10.72
C GLU A 32 27.89 -19.69 11.26
N LEU A 33 27.14 -18.75 11.86
CA LEU A 33 27.67 -17.55 12.50
C LEU A 33 27.82 -17.70 14.02
N ALA A 34 27.59 -18.90 14.57
CA ALA A 34 27.77 -19.16 15.99
C ALA A 34 29.25 -18.97 16.39
N GLY A 35 29.50 -18.14 17.42
CA GLY A 35 30.84 -17.80 17.88
C GLY A 35 31.47 -16.54 17.24
N THR A 36 30.74 -15.86 16.35
CA THR A 36 31.08 -14.52 15.89
C THR A 36 30.34 -13.45 16.71
N ASP A 37 30.71 -12.17 16.56
CA ASP A 37 30.02 -11.02 17.17
C ASP A 37 28.68 -10.70 16.46
N ALA A 38 27.92 -11.76 16.13
CA ALA A 38 26.66 -11.67 15.44
C ALA A 38 25.58 -11.15 16.41
N LEU A 39 24.99 -10.02 16.05
CA LEU A 39 23.98 -9.34 16.86
C LEU A 39 22.64 -10.09 16.83
N SER A 40 22.17 -10.56 17.98
CA SER A 40 20.80 -11.04 18.15
C SER A 40 19.88 -9.89 18.59
N GLY A 41 18.67 -9.83 18.04
CA GLY A 41 17.71 -8.80 18.43
C GLY A 41 16.41 -8.79 17.63
N GLU A 42 15.38 -8.15 18.17
CA GLU A 42 14.03 -8.16 17.59
C GLU A 42 13.91 -7.42 16.25
N ASN A 43 14.80 -6.45 15.98
CA ASN A 43 14.85 -5.71 14.72
C ASN A 43 15.90 -6.24 13.74
N ILE A 44 16.44 -7.44 14.01
CA ILE A 44 17.50 -8.05 13.21
C ILE A 44 16.93 -9.27 12.49
N ALA A 45 17.33 -9.39 11.23
CA ALA A 45 17.02 -10.56 10.42
C ALA A 45 18.21 -10.89 9.54
N TYR A 46 18.47 -12.19 9.41
CA TYR A 46 19.52 -12.76 8.60
C TYR A 46 18.92 -13.33 7.32
N ILE A 47 19.51 -12.97 6.19
CA ILE A 47 19.13 -13.47 4.87
C ILE A 47 20.36 -14.17 4.29
N THR A 48 20.25 -15.47 4.04
CA THR A 48 21.34 -16.30 3.55
C THR A 48 21.07 -16.73 2.11
N PHE A 49 22.00 -16.41 1.21
CA PHE A 49 21.94 -16.84 -0.19
C PHE A 49 22.85 -18.04 -0.41
N VAL A 50 22.28 -19.15 -0.88
CA VAL A 50 23.04 -20.33 -1.28
C VAL A 50 23.29 -20.25 -2.78
N LEU A 51 24.53 -19.92 -3.14
CA LEU A 51 24.95 -19.80 -4.53
C LEU A 51 25.55 -21.13 -5.02
N SER A 52 24.94 -21.70 -6.06
CA SER A 52 25.53 -22.79 -6.84
C SER A 52 26.56 -22.29 -7.86
N PRO A 53 27.47 -23.16 -8.37
CA PRO A 53 28.52 -22.78 -9.34
C PRO A 53 27.98 -22.05 -10.59
N ARG A 54 26.74 -22.34 -10.98
CA ARG A 54 26.03 -21.67 -12.08
C ARG A 54 25.91 -20.15 -11.93
N HIS A 55 25.90 -19.63 -10.71
CA HIS A 55 25.81 -18.19 -10.44
C HIS A 55 27.17 -17.50 -10.35
N ILE A 56 28.25 -18.28 -10.20
CA ILE A 56 29.63 -17.79 -10.01
C ILE A 56 30.45 -17.99 -11.31
N ASP A 57 29.87 -18.63 -12.32
CA ASP A 57 30.45 -18.78 -13.65
C ASP A 57 30.90 -17.43 -14.22
N GLU A 58 32.01 -17.40 -14.93
CA GLU A 58 32.73 -16.18 -15.31
C GLU A 58 31.84 -15.21 -16.14
N LYS A 59 30.93 -15.78 -16.93
CA LYS A 59 29.95 -15.03 -17.73
C LYS A 59 28.91 -14.29 -16.88
N HIS A 60 28.55 -14.82 -15.71
CA HIS A 60 27.46 -14.32 -14.87
C HIS A 60 27.93 -13.68 -13.57
N ARG A 61 29.18 -13.93 -13.15
CA ARG A 61 29.78 -13.47 -11.90
C ARG A 61 29.58 -11.98 -11.63
N ALA A 62 29.87 -11.12 -12.60
CA ALA A 62 29.73 -9.67 -12.45
C ALA A 62 28.27 -9.27 -12.15
N LYS A 63 27.32 -9.82 -12.91
CA LYS A 63 25.89 -9.58 -12.72
C LYS A 63 25.38 -10.09 -11.37
N THR A 64 25.85 -11.25 -10.93
CA THR A 64 25.48 -11.81 -9.63
C THR A 64 25.97 -10.93 -8.48
N ILE A 65 27.21 -10.42 -8.57
CA ILE A 65 27.76 -9.46 -7.60
C ILE A 65 26.93 -8.17 -7.59
N ASP A 66 26.53 -7.68 -8.76
CA ASP A 66 25.71 -6.49 -8.88
C ASP A 66 24.35 -6.62 -8.18
N LEU A 67 23.69 -7.76 -8.37
CA LEU A 67 22.40 -8.04 -7.74
C LEU A 67 22.51 -8.22 -6.23
N ILE A 68 23.56 -8.90 -5.75
CA ILE A 68 23.73 -9.17 -4.31
C ILE A 68 24.10 -7.90 -3.56
N HIS A 69 24.99 -7.04 -4.09
CA HIS A 69 25.40 -5.83 -3.36
C HIS A 69 24.27 -4.79 -3.28
N THR A 70 23.41 -4.71 -4.31
CA THR A 70 22.29 -3.76 -4.33
C THR A 70 21.07 -4.25 -3.53
N LEU A 71 21.02 -5.55 -3.19
CA LEU A 71 19.85 -6.18 -2.58
C LEU A 71 19.33 -5.46 -1.34
N ARG A 72 20.22 -5.03 -0.43
CA ARG A 72 19.81 -4.35 0.81
C ARG A 72 19.03 -3.07 0.51
N THR A 73 19.54 -2.26 -0.41
CA THR A 73 18.89 -1.03 -0.83
C THR A 73 17.60 -1.32 -1.58
N TYR A 74 17.61 -2.34 -2.44
CA TYR A 74 16.43 -2.81 -3.17
C TYR A 74 15.29 -3.22 -2.23
N LEU A 75 15.58 -4.06 -1.23
CA LEU A 75 14.57 -4.54 -0.27
C LEU A 75 13.98 -3.37 0.54
N HIS A 76 14.84 -2.50 1.07
CA HIS A 76 14.41 -1.33 1.82
C HIS A 76 13.64 -0.32 0.97
N TYR A 77 13.94 -0.22 -0.32
CA TYR A 77 13.19 0.61 -1.26
C TYR A 77 11.79 0.02 -1.46
N HIS A 78 11.68 -1.27 -1.78
CA HIS A 78 10.40 -1.91 -2.02
C HIS A 78 9.47 -1.90 -0.80
N ILE A 79 9.99 -2.07 0.42
CA ILE A 79 9.19 -1.94 1.65
C ILE A 79 8.58 -0.53 1.75
N LYS A 80 9.35 0.52 1.46
CA LYS A 80 8.85 1.91 1.46
C LYS A 80 7.80 2.13 0.37
N CYS A 81 8.05 1.63 -0.84
CA CYS A 81 7.09 1.73 -1.95
C CYS A 81 5.78 1.01 -1.64
N MET A 82 5.81 -0.19 -1.05
CA MET A 82 4.61 -0.93 -0.65
C MET A 82 3.82 -0.18 0.43
N LYS A 83 4.49 0.44 1.40
CA LYS A 83 3.84 1.31 2.39
C LYS A 83 3.13 2.49 1.72
N ALA A 84 3.82 3.19 0.82
CA ALA A 84 3.23 4.31 0.07
C ALA A 84 2.05 3.86 -0.81
N TYR A 85 2.19 2.72 -1.47
CA TYR A 85 1.13 2.10 -2.27
C TYR A 85 -0.12 1.76 -1.44
N MET A 86 0.08 1.15 -0.26
CA MET A 86 -1.03 0.86 0.65
C MET A 86 -1.72 2.15 1.10
N GLN A 87 -0.95 3.19 1.43
CA GLN A 87 -1.51 4.49 1.79
C GLN A 87 -2.28 5.16 0.64
N MET A 88 -1.80 5.05 -0.60
CA MET A 88 -2.52 5.52 -1.78
C MET A 88 -3.88 4.80 -1.93
N ARG A 89 -3.90 3.47 -1.80
CA ARG A 89 -5.15 2.69 -1.86
C ARG A 89 -6.12 3.04 -0.75
N MET A 90 -5.61 3.21 0.48
CA MET A 90 -6.43 3.65 1.62
C MET A 90 -7.07 5.00 1.32
N ARG A 91 -6.30 5.99 0.83
CA ARG A 91 -6.84 7.31 0.44
C ARG A 91 -7.90 7.22 -0.65
N ALA A 92 -7.67 6.40 -1.68
CA ALA A 92 -8.65 6.20 -2.75
C ALA A 92 -9.98 5.64 -2.20
N LYS A 93 -9.90 4.66 -1.29
CA LYS A 93 -11.10 4.08 -0.66
C LYS A 93 -11.79 5.06 0.29
N THR A 94 -11.04 5.85 1.06
CA THR A 94 -11.60 6.92 1.90
C THR A 94 -12.32 7.97 1.05
N SER A 95 -11.76 8.36 -0.11
CA SER A 95 -12.42 9.27 -1.04
C SER A 95 -13.75 8.71 -1.56
N GLU A 96 -13.81 7.41 -1.86
CA GLU A 96 -15.04 6.73 -2.24
C GLU A 96 -16.07 6.74 -1.11
N PHE A 97 -15.66 6.44 0.13
CA PHE A 97 -16.55 6.49 1.29
C PHE A 97 -17.09 7.90 1.57
N LEU A 98 -16.26 8.93 1.41
CA LEU A 98 -16.71 10.32 1.54
C LEU A 98 -17.78 10.68 0.51
N LYS A 99 -17.67 10.20 -0.74
CA LYS A 99 -18.72 10.41 -1.76
C LYS A 99 -20.04 9.75 -1.36
N VAL A 100 -19.98 8.54 -0.83
CA VAL A 100 -21.17 7.83 -0.33
C VAL A 100 -21.82 8.59 0.83
N LEU A 101 -21.01 9.09 1.78
CA LEU A 101 -21.50 9.89 2.90
C LEU A 101 -22.15 11.20 2.42
N ASN A 102 -21.51 11.93 1.51
CA ASN A 102 -22.05 13.17 0.96
C ASN A 102 -23.35 12.94 0.19
N ARG A 103 -23.48 11.81 -0.53
CA ARG A 103 -24.73 11.41 -1.19
C ARG A 103 -25.84 11.06 -0.18
N ALA A 104 -25.47 10.48 0.96
CA ALA A 104 -26.43 10.12 2.00
C ALA A 104 -26.92 11.34 2.80
N HIS A 105 -26.16 12.44 2.79
CA HIS A 105 -26.59 13.70 3.37
C HIS A 105 -27.70 14.32 2.51
N ARG A 106 -28.95 14.25 2.99
CA ARG A 106 -30.07 14.99 2.38
C ARG A 106 -29.77 16.48 2.58
N GLU A 107 -29.66 17.24 1.50
CA GLU A 107 -29.76 18.70 1.61
C GLU A 107 -31.08 19.00 2.31
N ALA A 108 -31.01 19.74 3.41
CA ALA A 108 -32.19 20.26 4.09
C ALA A 108 -32.82 21.33 3.18
N ASN A 109 -33.48 20.88 2.11
CA ASN A 109 -34.38 21.70 1.32
C ASN A 109 -35.64 21.96 2.15
N ASN A 110 -35.49 22.72 3.23
CA ASN A 110 -36.58 23.45 3.83
C ASN A 110 -36.66 24.83 3.19
N SER A 111 -37.08 24.85 1.93
CA SER A 111 -37.81 25.98 1.38
C SER A 111 -39.13 25.42 0.85
N VAL A 112 -39.98 24.97 1.77
CA VAL A 112 -41.42 25.03 1.51
C VAL A 112 -41.71 26.51 1.31
N VAL A 113 -41.87 26.93 0.07
CA VAL A 113 -42.53 28.19 -0.24
C VAL A 113 -43.97 28.00 0.22
N VAL A 114 -44.24 28.33 1.49
CA VAL A 114 -45.61 28.51 1.96
C VAL A 114 -46.08 29.79 1.28
N THR A 115 -46.80 29.64 0.17
CA THR A 115 -47.61 30.71 -0.38
C THR A 115 -48.66 31.04 0.68
N VAL A 116 -48.39 32.05 1.50
CA VAL A 116 -49.36 32.59 2.45
C VAL A 116 -50.46 33.24 1.61
N ASP A 117 -51.59 32.57 1.53
CA ASP A 117 -52.84 33.10 1.01
C ASP A 117 -53.27 34.26 1.92
N GLN A 118 -53.00 35.50 1.49
CA GLN A 118 -53.46 36.69 2.21
C GLN A 118 -54.94 36.91 1.88
N SER A 119 -55.76 36.37 2.76
CA SER A 119 -57.20 36.54 2.82
C SER A 119 -57.63 38.03 2.93
N VAL A 120 -58.60 38.40 2.09
CA VAL A 120 -59.70 39.34 2.35
C VAL A 120 -59.37 40.85 2.33
N GLY A 121 -59.75 41.47 1.20
CA GLY A 121 -59.98 42.90 1.06
C GLY A 121 -61.06 43.16 0.00
N PHE A 122 -62.30 43.36 0.46
CA PHE A 122 -63.46 43.74 -0.34
C PHE A 122 -63.31 45.18 -0.85
N ALA A 123 -63.33 45.38 -2.17
CA ALA A 123 -63.67 46.66 -2.79
C ALA A 123 -64.23 46.44 -4.20
N THR A 124 -65.53 46.68 -4.33
CA THR A 124 -66.31 46.82 -5.55
C THR A 124 -66.08 48.19 -6.23
N GLY A 125 -66.08 48.24 -7.57
CA GLY A 125 -66.18 49.46 -8.39
C GLY A 125 -65.10 49.52 -9.48
N SER A 126 -65.36 49.15 -10.74
CA SER A 126 -66.12 49.82 -11.80
C SER A 126 -65.23 50.55 -12.83
N SER A 127 -65.45 50.21 -14.11
CA SER A 127 -65.35 51.05 -15.31
C SER A 127 -64.02 51.15 -16.10
N SER A 128 -64.07 50.51 -17.27
CA SER A 128 -63.75 50.97 -18.64
C SER A 128 -62.41 51.63 -19.00
N ALA A 129 -61.80 51.00 -20.01
CA ALA A 129 -61.33 51.55 -21.29
C ALA A 129 -60.19 52.59 -21.29
N LYS A 130 -59.04 52.16 -21.82
CA LYS A 130 -58.55 52.60 -23.14
C LYS A 130 -57.57 51.59 -23.72
#